data_AF-A0A536R1G9-F1
#
_entry.id   AF-A0A536R1G9-F1
#
_cell.length_a   1.000
_cell.length_b   1.000
_cell.length_c   1.000
_cell.angle_alpha   90.00
_cell.angle_beta   90.00
_cell.angle_gamma   90.00
#
_symmetry.space_group_name_H-M   'P 1'
#
loop_
_entity.id
_entity.type
_entity.pdbx_description
1 polymer ?
#
loop_
_entity_poly.entity_id
_entity_poly.type
_entity_poly.pdbx_seq_one_letter_code
_entity_poly.pdbx_strand_id
1 'polypeptide(L)'
;MTALGAEAPNVNGLVYIAAFGLDKGESLGALLAQGPPAPAIAHLNIDKQGYAWLPENDFVNHFAGDVDPVQAKVMFAVQQPMAGSAFEYVMVEPAWKSLASWYLVAQDDQALPPDAQRFFANRMGATTVEAKSNHLAMVSHPDEVVRLIKTAAEKVQRTETLASASR
;
A
#
# COMPACT_ATOMS: atom_id res chain seq x y z
N MET A 1 -4.20 -2.62 -6.06
CA MET A 1 -5.41 -2.17 -5.34
C MET A 1 -5.42 -2.83 -3.97
N THR A 2 -5.48 -2.08 -2.87
CA THR A 2 -5.23 -2.52 -1.47
C THR A 2 -6.51 -2.81 -0.70
N ALA A 3 -7.55 -3.20 -1.42
CA ALA A 3 -8.93 -3.23 -0.96
C ALA A 3 -9.44 -4.68 -0.92
N LEU A 4 -9.08 -5.43 0.13
CA LEU A 4 -9.70 -6.72 0.40
C LEU A 4 -11.01 -6.50 1.16
N GLY A 5 -12.11 -7.04 0.64
CA GLY A 5 -13.41 -7.05 1.32
C GLY A 5 -13.51 -8.15 2.38
N ALA A 6 -14.54 -8.10 3.21
CA ALA A 6 -14.76 -9.06 4.30
C ALA A 6 -14.93 -10.53 3.85
N GLU A 7 -15.29 -10.80 2.59
CA GLU A 7 -15.49 -12.14 2.04
C GLU A 7 -14.17 -12.79 1.56
N ALA A 8 -13.28 -13.07 2.49
CA ALA A 8 -11.98 -13.68 2.22
C ALA A 8 -11.66 -14.81 3.21
N PRO A 9 -12.39 -15.95 3.14
CA PRO A 9 -12.33 -17.01 4.17
C PRO A 9 -10.96 -17.74 4.24
N ASN A 10 -10.14 -17.59 3.21
CA ASN A 10 -8.78 -18.14 3.11
C ASN A 10 -7.68 -17.12 3.46
N VAL A 11 -8.05 -15.99 4.07
CA VAL A 11 -7.10 -14.94 4.48
C VAL A 11 -7.09 -14.83 5.99
N ASN A 12 -5.90 -14.94 6.56
CA ASN A 12 -5.69 -15.04 8.00
C ASN A 12 -5.00 -13.79 8.59
N GLY A 13 -4.56 -12.87 7.74
CA GLY A 13 -3.94 -11.60 8.12
C GLY A 13 -3.58 -10.75 6.90
N LEU A 14 -3.32 -9.46 7.12
CA LEU A 14 -3.06 -8.48 6.07
C LEU A 14 -1.74 -7.73 6.29
N VAL A 15 -0.91 -7.62 5.27
CA VAL A 15 0.33 -6.82 5.32
C VAL A 15 0.23 -5.69 4.31
N TYR A 16 0.26 -4.46 4.79
CA TYR A 16 0.22 -3.24 4.01
C TYR A 16 1.63 -2.64 3.92
N ILE A 17 2.10 -2.33 2.71
CA ILE A 17 3.41 -1.71 2.46
C ILE A 17 3.16 -0.40 1.72
N ALA A 18 3.42 0.74 2.36
CA ALA A 18 3.20 2.07 1.77
C ALA A 18 1.83 2.24 1.10
N ALA A 19 0.78 1.73 1.74
CA ALA A 19 -0.48 1.38 1.07
C ALA A 19 -1.69 2.15 1.61
N PHE A 20 -2.66 2.45 0.73
CA PHE A 20 -3.96 2.94 1.17
C PHE A 20 -4.68 1.91 2.02
N GLY A 21 -5.27 2.38 3.12
CA GLY A 21 -5.93 1.53 4.10
C GLY A 21 -7.43 1.74 4.20
N LEU A 22 -8.15 1.85 3.07
CA LEU A 22 -9.54 2.35 2.98
C LEU A 22 -10.50 1.83 4.06
N ASP A 23 -11.28 2.73 4.66
CA ASP A 23 -12.45 2.40 5.47
C ASP A 23 -13.73 2.42 4.61
N LYS A 24 -14.79 1.81 5.12
CA LYS A 24 -16.13 1.81 4.54
C LYS A 24 -16.57 3.22 4.14
N GLY A 25 -17.02 3.35 2.89
CA GLY A 25 -17.46 4.61 2.30
C GLY A 25 -16.33 5.46 1.72
N GLU A 26 -15.07 5.09 1.88
CA GLU A 26 -13.93 5.82 1.31
C GLU A 26 -13.54 5.28 -0.08
N SER A 27 -12.98 6.16 -0.90
CA SER A 27 -12.33 5.83 -2.17
C SER A 27 -10.92 6.42 -2.23
N LEU A 28 -10.04 5.84 -3.06
CA LEU A 28 -8.68 6.36 -3.26
C LEU A 28 -8.70 7.82 -3.73
N GLY A 29 -9.54 8.14 -4.71
CA GLY A 29 -9.65 9.49 -5.27
C GLY A 29 -10.10 10.52 -4.24
N ALA A 30 -11.09 10.18 -3.41
CA ALA A 30 -11.57 11.08 -2.37
C ALA A 30 -10.51 11.34 -1.28
N LEU A 31 -9.72 10.32 -0.90
CA LEU A 31 -8.62 10.49 0.06
C LEU A 31 -7.48 11.32 -0.52
N LEU A 32 -7.11 11.07 -1.77
CA LEU A 32 -6.07 11.85 -2.48
C LEU A 32 -6.44 13.33 -2.62
N ALA A 33 -7.74 13.64 -2.76
CA ALA A 33 -8.22 15.01 -2.90
C ALA A 33 -8.22 15.83 -1.59
N GLN A 34 -7.90 15.22 -0.44
CA GLN A 34 -7.90 15.93 0.86
C GLN A 34 -6.68 16.83 1.07
N GLY A 35 -5.65 16.68 0.24
CA GLY A 35 -4.42 17.47 0.31
C GLY A 35 -3.92 17.88 -1.08
N PRO A 36 -2.81 18.63 -1.14
CA PRO A 36 -2.14 18.88 -2.41
C PRO A 36 -1.67 17.55 -3.02
N PRO A 37 -1.62 17.42 -4.36
CA PRO A 37 -1.06 16.25 -5.01
C PRO A 37 0.36 15.96 -4.52
N ALA A 38 0.62 14.70 -4.15
CA ALA A 38 1.96 14.27 -3.79
C ALA A 38 2.88 14.30 -5.04
N PRO A 39 4.19 14.55 -4.90
CA PRO A 39 5.09 14.75 -6.05
C PRO A 39 5.01 13.67 -7.12
N ALA A 40 4.89 12.40 -6.75
CA ALA A 40 4.82 11.29 -7.70
C ALA A 40 3.54 11.25 -8.53
N ILE A 41 2.46 11.89 -8.07
CA ILE A 41 1.16 11.91 -8.76
C ILE A 41 0.77 13.30 -9.25
N ALA A 42 1.67 14.28 -9.14
CA ALA A 42 1.41 15.68 -9.48
C ALA A 42 1.05 15.87 -10.96
N HIS A 43 1.64 15.06 -11.85
CA HIS A 43 1.39 15.10 -13.29
C HIS A 43 0.78 13.79 -13.82
N LEU A 44 -0.02 13.10 -13.00
CA LEU A 44 -0.70 11.87 -13.38
C LEU A 44 -1.44 12.05 -14.71
N ASN A 45 -1.13 11.20 -15.69
CA ASN A 45 -1.74 11.25 -17.01
C ASN A 45 -2.83 10.18 -17.12
N ILE A 46 -4.05 10.59 -17.45
CA ILE A 46 -5.14 9.66 -17.81
C ILE A 46 -5.21 9.57 -19.33
N ASP A 47 -4.96 8.38 -19.88
CA ASP A 47 -5.04 8.16 -21.31
C ASP A 47 -6.50 8.07 -21.81
N LYS A 48 -6.67 7.97 -23.14
CA LYS A 48 -8.00 7.92 -23.78
C LYS A 48 -8.84 6.70 -23.40
N GLN A 49 -8.21 5.66 -22.83
CA GLN A 49 -8.89 4.44 -22.38
C GLN A 49 -9.22 4.50 -20.88
N GLY A 50 -8.91 5.61 -20.21
CA GLY A 50 -9.18 5.79 -18.78
C GLY A 50 -8.14 5.15 -17.88
N TYR A 51 -6.92 4.92 -18.38
CA TYR A 51 -5.82 4.36 -17.61
C TYR A 51 -4.87 5.47 -17.13
N ALA A 52 -4.52 5.41 -15.85
CA ALA A 52 -3.63 6.34 -15.18
C ALA A 52 -2.17 5.87 -15.27
N TRP A 53 -1.31 6.79 -15.70
CA TRP A 53 0.11 6.60 -15.93
C TRP A 53 0.93 7.67 -15.21
N LEU A 54 2.02 7.25 -14.56
CA LEU A 54 3.03 8.19 -14.07
C LEU A 54 3.95 8.59 -15.23
N PRO A 55 4.22 9.88 -15.44
CA PRO A 55 5.30 10.33 -16.33
C PRO A 55 6.67 9.82 -15.84
N GLU A 56 7.63 9.66 -16.75
CA GLU A 56 8.95 9.11 -16.42
C GLU A 56 9.64 9.85 -15.27
N ASN A 57 9.63 11.19 -15.32
CA ASN A 57 10.27 12.00 -14.29
C ASN A 57 9.65 11.78 -12.91
N ASP A 58 8.32 11.72 -12.84
CA ASP A 58 7.59 11.52 -11.58
C ASP A 58 7.76 10.07 -11.09
N PHE A 59 7.77 9.10 -12.00
CA PHE A 59 8.03 7.71 -11.66
C PHE A 59 9.45 7.54 -11.09
N VAL A 60 10.47 7.94 -11.82
CA VAL A 60 11.87 7.67 -11.46
C VAL A 60 12.30 8.45 -10.23
N ASN A 61 11.93 9.73 -10.13
CA ASN A 61 12.46 10.60 -9.06
C ASN A 61 11.57 10.69 -7.82
N HIS A 62 10.27 10.34 -7.93
CA HIS A 62 9.33 10.50 -6.81
C HIS A 62 8.65 9.20 -6.42
N PHE A 63 8.28 8.32 -7.35
CA PHE A 63 7.71 7.01 -7.01
C PHE A 63 8.80 5.98 -6.66
N ALA A 64 9.91 6.01 -7.38
CA ALA A 64 11.06 5.13 -7.24
C ALA A 64 12.31 5.87 -6.74
N GLY A 65 12.14 6.98 -6.02
CA GLY A 65 13.22 7.94 -5.74
C GLY A 65 14.41 7.41 -4.91
N ASP A 66 14.28 6.23 -4.32
CA ASP A 66 15.33 5.53 -3.56
C ASP A 66 15.73 4.18 -4.19
N VAL A 67 15.26 3.88 -5.39
CA VAL A 67 15.68 2.73 -6.21
C VAL A 67 16.87 3.15 -7.07
N ASP A 68 17.77 2.21 -7.40
CA ASP A 68 18.85 2.47 -8.37
C ASP A 68 18.28 3.09 -9.66
N PRO A 69 18.83 4.21 -10.18
CA PRO A 69 18.24 4.92 -11.31
C PRO A 69 18.14 4.09 -12.60
N VAL A 70 19.05 3.13 -12.82
CA VAL A 70 18.97 2.25 -14.00
C VAL A 70 17.81 1.28 -13.81
N GLN A 71 17.69 0.68 -12.62
CA GLN A 71 16.57 -0.19 -12.29
C GLN A 71 15.22 0.56 -12.33
N ALA A 72 15.14 1.78 -11.79
CA ALA A 72 13.94 2.60 -11.81
C ALA A 72 13.45 2.90 -13.25
N LYS A 73 14.38 3.16 -14.18
CA LYS A 73 14.05 3.33 -15.61
C LYS A 73 13.54 2.04 -16.26
N VAL A 74 14.12 0.89 -15.91
CA VAL A 74 13.61 -0.41 -16.36
C VAL A 74 12.19 -0.63 -15.83
N MET A 75 11.95 -0.33 -14.55
CA MET A 75 10.62 -0.41 -13.94
C MET A 75 9.60 0.52 -14.60
N PHE A 76 10.00 1.76 -14.92
CA PHE A 76 9.16 2.69 -15.69
C PHE A 76 8.80 2.12 -17.07
N ALA A 77 9.78 1.56 -17.79
CA ALA A 77 9.56 0.99 -19.12
C ALA A 77 8.56 -0.19 -19.12
N VAL A 78 8.40 -0.88 -17.98
CA VAL A 78 7.43 -1.98 -17.80
C VAL A 78 6.26 -1.61 -16.90
N GLN A 79 6.10 -0.32 -16.54
CA GLN A 79 4.98 0.15 -15.72
C GLN A 79 3.66 -0.35 -16.29
N GLN A 80 2.78 -0.82 -15.41
CA GLN A 80 1.41 -1.12 -15.76
C GLN A 80 0.52 0.02 -15.29
N PRO A 81 -0.48 0.42 -16.10
CA PRO A 81 -1.36 1.50 -15.70
C PRO A 81 -2.33 1.04 -14.62
N MET A 82 -2.86 2.02 -13.90
CA MET A 82 -3.99 1.81 -13.00
C MET A 82 -5.28 2.22 -13.71
N ALA A 83 -6.29 1.35 -13.71
CA ALA A 83 -7.61 1.73 -14.23
C ALA A 83 -8.19 2.90 -13.43
N GLY A 84 -8.69 3.94 -14.09
CA GLY A 84 -9.27 5.12 -13.46
C GLY A 84 -10.40 4.78 -12.48
N SER A 85 -11.20 3.76 -12.80
CA SER A 85 -12.25 3.22 -11.93
C SER A 85 -11.75 2.74 -10.56
N ALA A 86 -10.46 2.41 -10.42
CA ALA A 86 -9.87 2.06 -9.13
C ALA A 86 -9.85 3.24 -8.15
N PHE A 87 -9.78 4.49 -8.66
CA PHE A 87 -9.85 5.69 -7.82
C PHE A 87 -11.29 5.98 -7.35
N GLU A 88 -12.28 5.57 -8.13
CA GLU A 88 -13.71 5.81 -7.90
C GLU A 88 -14.35 4.73 -7.03
N TYR A 89 -13.75 3.54 -6.97
CA TYR A 89 -14.28 2.43 -6.17
C TYR A 89 -14.45 2.84 -4.70
N VAL A 90 -15.67 2.68 -4.19
CA VAL A 90 -16.04 2.97 -2.81
C VAL A 90 -15.97 1.69 -2.00
N MET A 91 -15.20 1.71 -0.92
CA MET A 91 -15.04 0.57 -0.02
C MET A 91 -16.35 0.22 0.68
N VAL A 92 -16.74 -1.06 0.63
CA VAL A 92 -17.99 -1.52 1.26
C VAL A 92 -17.75 -2.01 2.69
N GLU A 93 -16.91 -3.04 2.86
CA GLU A 93 -16.56 -3.56 4.19
C GLU A 93 -15.12 -4.07 4.15
N PRO A 94 -14.15 -3.34 4.73
CA PRO A 94 -12.75 -3.68 4.59
C PRO A 94 -12.35 -4.83 5.53
N ALA A 95 -11.57 -5.78 5.02
CA ALA A 95 -11.13 -6.96 5.76
C ALA A 95 -10.27 -6.63 7.00
N TRP A 96 -9.58 -5.47 7.02
CA TRP A 96 -8.74 -5.08 8.17
C TRP A 96 -9.54 -4.86 9.45
N LYS A 97 -10.87 -4.69 9.36
CA LYS A 97 -11.73 -4.60 10.55
C LYS A 97 -11.87 -5.92 11.30
N SER A 98 -11.70 -7.06 10.61
CA SER A 98 -11.83 -8.39 11.21
C SER A 98 -10.53 -9.18 11.25
N LEU A 99 -9.53 -8.77 10.46
CA LEU A 99 -8.24 -9.46 10.35
C LEU A 99 -7.10 -8.67 11.01
N ALA A 100 -6.21 -9.41 11.65
CA ALA A 100 -4.95 -8.85 12.13
C ALA A 100 -4.18 -8.21 10.97
N SER A 101 -3.67 -7.00 11.21
CA SER A 101 -3.05 -6.18 10.18
C SER A 101 -1.64 -5.75 10.59
N TRP A 102 -0.75 -5.67 9.61
CA TRP A 102 0.61 -5.17 9.72
C TRP A 102 0.82 -4.06 8.70
N TYR A 103 1.65 -3.10 9.04
CA TYR A 103 1.88 -1.93 8.19
C TYR A 103 3.35 -1.54 8.17
N LEU A 104 3.91 -1.32 6.98
CA LEU A 104 5.19 -0.65 6.79
C LEU A 104 4.94 0.77 6.28
N VAL A 105 5.31 1.75 7.09
CA VAL A 105 5.31 3.18 6.72
C VAL A 105 6.62 3.49 6.00
N ALA A 106 6.54 4.01 4.78
CA ALA A 106 7.67 4.54 4.04
C ALA A 106 7.86 6.02 4.43
N GLN A 107 8.95 6.34 5.13
CA GLN A 107 9.16 7.66 5.74
C GLN A 107 9.38 8.80 4.75
N ASP A 108 9.86 8.48 3.54
CA ASP A 108 10.20 9.44 2.49
C ASP A 108 9.29 9.28 1.27
N ASP A 109 8.12 8.67 1.43
CA ASP A 109 7.18 8.39 0.36
C ASP A 109 6.60 9.68 -0.26
N GLN A 110 6.82 9.84 -1.57
CA GLN A 110 6.34 10.99 -2.34
C GLN A 110 5.12 10.68 -3.22
N ALA A 111 4.51 9.50 -3.08
CA ALA A 111 3.26 9.10 -3.72
C ALA A 111 2.10 9.01 -2.74
N LEU A 112 2.34 8.50 -1.52
CA LEU A 112 1.38 8.46 -0.42
C LEU A 112 2.02 9.09 0.83
N PRO A 113 1.61 10.29 1.27
CA PRO A 113 2.27 10.97 2.38
C PRO A 113 2.41 10.11 3.64
N PRO A 114 3.59 10.08 4.31
CA PRO A 114 3.84 9.24 5.48
C PRO A 114 2.83 9.44 6.62
N ASP A 115 2.33 10.65 6.81
CA ASP A 115 1.30 10.93 7.84
C ASP A 115 -0.04 10.29 7.52
N ALA A 116 -0.42 10.20 6.23
CA ALA A 116 -1.59 9.44 5.82
C ALA A 116 -1.41 7.93 6.07
N GLN A 117 -0.20 7.41 5.81
CA GLN A 117 0.14 6.02 6.11
C GLN A 117 0.03 5.71 7.60
N ARG A 118 0.59 6.57 8.46
CA ARG A 118 0.47 6.46 9.92
C ARG A 118 -0.99 6.53 10.38
N PHE A 119 -1.79 7.42 9.79
CA PHE A 119 -3.23 7.49 10.06
C PHE A 119 -3.92 6.16 9.73
N PHE A 120 -3.66 5.59 8.55
CA PHE A 120 -4.21 4.29 8.15
C PHE A 120 -3.77 3.16 9.10
N ALA A 121 -2.49 3.07 9.39
CA ALA A 121 -1.95 2.05 10.28
C ALA A 121 -2.57 2.13 11.69
N ASN A 122 -2.71 3.35 12.22
CA ASN A 122 -3.29 3.60 13.54
C ASN A 122 -4.77 3.20 13.60
N ARG A 123 -5.60 3.59 12.61
CA ARG A 123 -7.03 3.24 12.62
C ARG A 123 -7.28 1.74 12.46
N MET A 124 -6.36 1.01 11.82
CA MET A 124 -6.41 -0.45 11.73
C MET A 124 -6.00 -1.15 13.03
N GLY A 125 -5.37 -0.44 13.97
CA GLY A 125 -4.66 -1.08 15.08
C GLY A 125 -3.51 -1.98 14.59
N ALA A 126 -2.89 -1.64 13.45
CA ALA A 126 -1.89 -2.48 12.82
C ALA A 126 -0.58 -2.52 13.60
N THR A 127 0.08 -3.68 13.62
CA THR A 127 1.49 -3.75 14.04
C THR A 127 2.34 -3.00 13.00
N THR A 128 2.92 -1.87 13.40
CA THR A 128 3.52 -0.92 12.47
C THR A 128 5.04 -0.86 12.62
N VAL A 129 5.73 -0.83 11.48
CA VAL A 129 7.16 -0.51 11.38
C VAL A 129 7.35 0.66 10.42
N GLU A 130 8.43 1.41 10.58
CA GLU A 130 8.78 2.48 9.65
C GLU A 130 10.14 2.20 9.00
N ALA A 131 10.26 2.46 7.71
CA ALA A 131 11.50 2.35 6.96
C ALA A 131 11.85 3.68 6.27
N LYS A 132 13.14 4.01 6.20
CA LYS A 132 13.67 5.18 5.47
C LYS A 132 13.65 4.93 3.95
N SER A 133 12.45 4.81 3.42
CA SER A 133 12.16 4.40 2.06
C SER A 133 11.24 5.40 1.40
N ASN A 134 11.36 5.53 0.07
CA ASN A 134 10.30 6.08 -0.77
C ASN A 134 9.22 5.00 -1.00
N HIS A 135 8.28 5.21 -1.91
CA HIS A 135 7.07 4.41 -2.09
C HIS A 135 7.34 2.93 -2.38
N LEU A 136 8.40 2.63 -3.14
CA LEU A 136 8.74 1.27 -3.58
C LEU A 136 9.61 0.50 -2.58
N ALA A 137 9.21 0.51 -1.30
CA ALA A 137 9.93 -0.17 -0.21
C ALA A 137 10.16 -1.67 -0.46
N MET A 138 9.29 -2.33 -1.23
CA MET A 138 9.47 -3.74 -1.62
C MET A 138 10.65 -3.96 -2.58
N VAL A 139 11.14 -2.90 -3.21
CA VAL A 139 12.27 -2.93 -4.15
C VAL A 139 13.53 -2.36 -3.52
N SER A 140 13.43 -1.17 -2.89
CA SER A 140 14.59 -0.50 -2.28
C SER A 140 14.98 -1.11 -0.92
N HIS A 141 14.01 -1.62 -0.16
CA HIS A 141 14.19 -2.16 1.20
C HIS A 141 13.56 -3.55 1.38
N PRO A 142 13.89 -4.54 0.51
CA PRO A 142 13.21 -5.83 0.51
C PRO A 142 13.35 -6.60 1.82
N ASP A 143 14.48 -6.45 2.54
CA ASP A 143 14.70 -7.12 3.82
C ASP A 143 13.76 -6.64 4.93
N GLU A 144 13.42 -5.34 4.96
CA GLU A 144 12.42 -4.78 5.89
C GLU A 144 11.04 -5.37 5.61
N VAL A 145 10.64 -5.39 4.33
CA VAL A 145 9.37 -5.95 3.88
C VAL A 145 9.26 -7.44 4.20
N VAL A 146 10.28 -8.23 3.87
CA VAL A 146 10.31 -9.67 4.14
C VAL A 146 10.23 -9.95 5.64
N ARG A 147 10.91 -9.15 6.48
CA ARG A 147 10.86 -9.30 7.93
C ARG A 147 9.46 -9.04 8.48
N LEU A 148 8.76 -8.00 7.98
CA LEU A 148 7.39 -7.72 8.38
C LEU A 148 6.45 -8.87 7.99
N ILE A 149 6.55 -9.37 6.76
CA ILE A 149 5.74 -10.48 6.26
C ILE A 149 5.98 -11.75 7.09
N LYS A 150 7.23 -12.09 7.39
CA LYS A 150 7.56 -13.25 8.25
C LYS A 150 6.97 -13.11 9.65
N THR A 151 7.10 -11.92 10.24
CA THR A 151 6.51 -11.62 11.57
C THR A 151 5.00 -11.82 11.55
N ALA A 152 4.32 -11.35 10.50
CA ALA A 152 2.89 -11.52 10.33
C ALA A 152 2.51 -13.01 10.22
N ALA A 153 3.18 -13.74 9.32
CA ALA A 153 2.91 -15.17 9.09
C ALA A 153 3.09 -16.00 10.37
N GLU A 154 4.18 -15.79 11.11
CA GLU A 154 4.44 -16.50 12.37
C GLU A 154 3.38 -16.19 13.43
N LYS A 155 2.94 -14.94 13.54
CA LYS A 155 1.94 -14.52 14.54
C LYS A 155 0.57 -15.15 14.27
N VAL A 156 0.16 -15.19 12.99
CA VAL A 156 -1.10 -15.79 12.57
C VAL A 156 -1.11 -17.30 12.82
N GLN A 157 -0.04 -18.01 12.42
CA GLN A 157 0.10 -19.46 12.63
C GLN A 157 0.03 -19.86 14.11
N ARG A 158 0.66 -19.09 15.00
CA ARG A 158 0.58 -19.34 16.45
C ARG A 158 -0.85 -19.20 16.98
N THR A 159 -1.59 -18.22 16.47
CA THR A 159 -2.97 -17.95 16.90
C THR A 159 -3.89 -19.11 16.51
N GLU A 160 -3.75 -19.64 15.29
CA GLU A 160 -4.50 -20.83 14.83
C GLU A 160 -4.15 -22.08 15.63
N THR A 161 -2.86 -22.30 15.90
CA THR A 161 -2.39 -23.46 16.66
C THR A 161 -3.01 -23.47 18.06
N LEU A 162 -3.00 -22.33 18.77
CA LEU A 162 -3.62 -22.20 20.09
C LEU A 162 -5.14 -22.42 20.05
N ALA A 163 -5.82 -21.91 19.01
CA ALA A 163 -7.25 -22.09 18.82
C ALA A 163 -7.63 -23.55 18.50
N SER A 164 -6.73 -24.33 17.91
CA SER A 164 -6.92 -25.77 17.65
C SER A 164 -6.66 -26.63 18.88
N ALA A 165 -5.71 -26.25 19.74
CA ALA A 165 -5.35 -26.99 20.95
C ALA A 165 -6.34 -26.80 22.12
N SER A 166 -7.23 -25.81 22.03
CA SER A 166 -8.23 -25.49 23.07
C SER A 166 -9.63 -26.08 22.79
N ARG A 167 -9.77 -26.91 21.76
CA ARG A 167 -11.00 -27.65 21.40
C ARG A 167 -10.84 -29.12 21.71
#